data_AF-A0A5N6P0T8-F1
#
_entry.id   AF-A0A5N6P0T8-F1
#
_cell.length_a   1.000
_cell.length_b   1.000
_cell.length_c   1.000
_cell.angle_alpha   90.00
_cell.angle_beta   90.00
_cell.angle_gamma   90.00
#
_symmetry.space_group_name_H-M   'P 1'
#
loop_
_entity.id
_entity.type
_entity.pdbx_description
1 polymer ?
#
loop_
_entity_poly.entity_id
_entity_poly.type
_entity_poly.pdbx_seq_one_letter_code
_entity_poly.pdbx_strand_id
1 'polypeptide(L)'
;MDKKKVVAAVEDEDALFMLGNHTNHEDVAQPDDEMETDETTIDLMDNENMIYKSGNGDENVVFSREAPLVIKDRGSCTCNDGCKPKSSLLTLDSGAINIEKCAQEKKLSRQDRIELGRLYQGAVSSHDWELAESLVSLADPQTLNDALCISLDSIWFLSTHQELDGITGLIKTIISNGASDFTRAALRTSFFASCVSACQSRTMSLADTVSVMAQRLHERLQECNGDEVLKAEAGAKVQKFTEWALKCIGFHSRCQGNKDRVNLNSAVQVQLQLSAFKTFLDLAGNHLTGKDFTEAFDAACFPLTLFSSSFDPGWASGMSATAVQGLLAMLVEGGADNVNQCFLEASRFGSTELVRILLQIAQRNSLDVDVDLALGFASHYGKIGTMECLVEEGNAMAFLGPLMRAAERGCMQVVQWFVKRGCRDMELCLALTAATSSSQVAIAAYLLPHVPQHVLAALSIEILKAAGERSGGSLDGVAFLLQSNFLGDPLATYAVADTISRSDDDTVAPELRDFLHEQWSEAAFINGLNQGQVHYYNLISILKWGRSPICLTDLPGPLRVAIAYLPLYRECVKAGGCLLSQQLRGQLVEAAKRLGGVEAAVGQGQELLAVLEQHLPPFLLHA
;
A
#
# COMPACT_ATOMS: atom_id res chain seq x y z
N MET A 1 -33.52 54.94 1.20
CA MET A 1 -33.00 56.34 1.20
C MET A 1 -31.65 56.34 1.89
N ASP A 2 -30.81 57.32 1.52
CA ASP A 2 -29.51 57.78 2.07
C ASP A 2 -28.67 56.90 3.04
N LYS A 3 -27.37 56.63 2.79
CA LYS A 3 -26.18 57.54 2.84
C LYS A 3 -25.94 58.12 4.25
N LYS A 4 -24.72 58.31 4.77
CA LYS A 4 -23.32 58.28 4.25
C LYS A 4 -22.38 58.06 5.46
N LYS A 5 -21.17 57.48 5.41
CA LYS A 5 -19.84 58.01 4.96
C LYS A 5 -18.80 56.88 5.29
N VAL A 6 -17.71 56.55 4.58
CA VAL A 6 -16.68 57.29 3.78
C VAL A 6 -15.77 58.15 4.66
N VAL A 7 -14.41 58.13 4.60
CA VAL A 7 -13.36 57.62 3.66
C VAL A 7 -12.41 56.61 4.38
N ALA A 8 -11.28 56.03 3.92
CA ALA A 8 -10.42 55.96 2.69
C ALA A 8 -9.63 54.60 2.75
N ALA A 9 -8.91 54.02 1.75
CA ALA A 9 -8.39 54.41 0.42
C ALA A 9 -6.95 55.01 0.36
N VAL A 10 -6.28 54.90 -0.82
CA VAL A 10 -5.01 55.55 -1.29
C VAL A 10 -3.70 54.85 -0.87
N GLU A 11 -2.67 54.55 -1.71
CA GLU A 11 -2.34 54.65 -3.17
C GLU A 11 -1.53 53.33 -3.50
N ASP A 12 -1.64 52.59 -4.63
CA ASP A 12 -1.28 52.84 -6.05
C ASP A 12 0.25 52.68 -6.36
N GLU A 13 0.76 52.38 -7.57
CA GLU A 13 0.15 52.27 -8.93
C GLU A 13 0.92 51.28 -9.89
N ASP A 14 0.80 51.50 -11.22
CA ASP A 14 1.42 50.89 -12.41
C ASP A 14 0.97 49.44 -12.81
N ALA A 15 0.12 49.20 -13.81
CA ALA A 15 -0.06 49.66 -15.22
C ALA A 15 0.54 48.64 -16.24
N LEU A 16 -0.24 47.91 -17.07
CA LEU A 16 -1.25 48.24 -18.08
C LEU A 16 -0.65 48.55 -19.47
N PHE A 17 -0.91 47.66 -20.45
CA PHE A 17 -1.25 47.90 -21.88
C PHE A 17 -1.05 46.56 -22.65
N MET A 18 -1.76 46.21 -23.73
CA MET A 18 -3.19 46.18 -24.11
C MET A 18 -3.26 45.81 -25.61
N LEU A 19 -3.99 44.72 -25.93
CA LEU A 19 -4.64 44.40 -27.22
C LEU A 19 -3.83 44.17 -28.52
N GLY A 20 -4.29 43.15 -29.28
CA GLY A 20 -3.81 42.82 -30.63
C GLY A 20 -4.46 41.59 -31.26
N ASN A 21 -5.79 41.54 -31.40
CA ASN A 21 -6.48 40.50 -32.20
C ASN A 21 -6.06 40.63 -33.69
N HIS A 22 -6.00 39.58 -34.54
CA HIS A 22 -7.13 38.72 -34.92
C HIS A 22 -6.72 37.49 -35.78
N THR A 23 -7.62 36.51 -35.83
CA THR A 23 -7.89 35.53 -36.93
C THR A 23 -6.79 34.57 -37.41
N ASN A 24 -7.05 33.29 -37.12
CA ASN A 24 -7.03 32.14 -38.02
C ASN A 24 -5.92 32.02 -39.08
N HIS A 25 -5.07 31.01 -38.91
CA HIS A 25 -4.88 30.01 -39.96
C HIS A 25 -4.77 28.62 -39.32
N GLU A 26 -5.21 27.58 -40.05
CA GLU A 26 -4.99 26.19 -39.67
C GLU A 26 -3.57 25.78 -40.10
N ASP A 27 -2.78 25.21 -39.19
CA ASP A 27 -1.56 24.47 -39.52
C ASP A 27 -1.39 23.30 -38.54
N VAL A 28 -1.18 22.10 -39.09
CA VAL A 28 -1.08 20.86 -38.31
C VAL A 28 0.38 20.64 -37.91
N ALA A 29 0.78 21.21 -36.77
CA ALA A 29 2.09 20.97 -36.18
C ALA A 29 2.16 19.54 -35.60
N GLN A 30 2.87 18.64 -36.29
CA GLN A 30 3.33 17.38 -35.71
C GLN A 30 4.51 17.65 -34.76
N PRO A 31 4.51 17.10 -33.53
CA PRO A 31 5.72 16.95 -32.74
C PRO A 31 6.38 15.61 -33.08
N ASP A 32 7.61 15.65 -33.61
CA ASP A 32 8.55 14.55 -33.50
C ASP A 32 9.16 14.54 -32.09
N ASP A 33 9.19 13.38 -31.44
CA ASP A 33 10.05 13.01 -30.30
C ASP A 33 9.88 11.48 -30.13
N GLU A 34 10.81 10.65 -30.62
CA GLU A 34 12.07 10.25 -29.96
C GLU A 34 11.86 9.31 -28.77
N MET A 35 12.49 8.14 -28.84
CA MET A 35 12.75 7.27 -27.70
C MET A 35 14.19 6.75 -27.83
N GLU A 36 15.00 6.99 -26.81
CA GLU A 36 16.35 6.45 -26.72
C GLU A 36 16.25 4.96 -26.37
N THR A 37 16.79 4.11 -27.26
CA THR A 37 17.03 2.70 -26.99
C THR A 37 18.43 2.55 -26.42
N ASP A 38 18.60 2.96 -25.17
CA ASP A 38 19.85 2.70 -24.44
C ASP A 38 20.05 1.19 -24.27
N GLU A 39 21.20 0.69 -24.73
CA GLU A 39 21.63 -0.71 -24.53
C GLU A 39 22.02 -0.92 -23.06
N THR A 40 21.01 -0.94 -22.18
CA THR A 40 21.14 -1.28 -20.76
C THR A 40 20.51 -2.65 -20.50
N THR A 41 21.34 -3.57 -19.98
CA THR A 41 20.88 -4.86 -19.45
C THR A 41 19.81 -4.64 -18.38
N ILE A 42 18.81 -5.51 -18.32
CA ILE A 42 17.74 -5.42 -17.31
C ILE A 42 18.27 -5.99 -15.99
N ASP A 43 19.14 -5.25 -15.32
CA ASP A 43 19.54 -5.51 -13.93
C ASP A 43 18.43 -5.02 -12.97
N LEU A 44 17.25 -5.64 -13.09
CA LEU A 44 16.16 -5.47 -12.13
C LEU A 44 16.40 -6.38 -10.92
N MET A 45 17.13 -5.84 -9.95
CA MET A 45 17.24 -6.34 -8.58
C MET A 45 17.77 -7.78 -8.42
N ASP A 46 19.10 -7.94 -8.42
CA ASP A 46 19.76 -8.93 -7.56
C ASP A 46 19.51 -8.56 -6.07
N ASN A 47 18.30 -8.84 -5.59
CA ASN A 47 17.88 -8.51 -4.22
C ASN A 47 18.32 -9.61 -3.24
N GLU A 48 19.62 -9.89 -3.22
CA GLU A 48 20.19 -10.89 -2.32
C GLU A 48 19.94 -10.51 -0.85
N ASN A 49 19.16 -11.36 -0.18
CA ASN A 49 19.21 -11.60 1.27
C ASN A 49 18.79 -10.45 2.21
N MET A 50 17.48 -10.20 2.30
CA MET A 50 16.86 -9.92 3.61
C MET A 50 16.66 -11.21 4.42
N ILE A 51 17.76 -11.93 4.65
CA ILE A 51 17.80 -13.07 5.59
C ILE A 51 17.75 -12.52 7.02
N TYR A 52 16.67 -12.82 7.74
CA TYR A 52 16.63 -12.65 9.19
C TYR A 52 17.68 -13.55 9.84
N LYS A 53 18.68 -12.95 10.48
CA LYS A 53 19.83 -13.67 11.04
C LYS A 53 19.43 -14.67 12.13
N SER A 54 19.76 -15.94 11.89
CA SER A 54 19.74 -17.02 12.87
C SER A 54 21.13 -17.67 12.94
N GLY A 55 21.81 -17.54 14.08
CA GLY A 55 23.00 -18.32 14.46
C GLY A 55 24.28 -18.10 13.64
N ASN A 56 25.36 -17.62 14.29
CA ASN A 56 26.69 -17.54 13.67
C ASN A 56 27.39 -18.91 13.69
N GLY A 57 28.10 -19.24 12.62
CA GLY A 57 29.09 -20.32 12.54
C GLY A 57 30.05 -20.05 11.37
N ASP A 58 31.36 -20.21 11.59
CA ASP A 58 32.40 -19.84 10.62
C ASP A 58 32.61 -20.89 9.51
N GLU A 59 33.04 -20.47 8.31
CA GLU A 59 34.41 -20.71 7.81
C GLU A 59 34.67 -20.09 6.41
N ASN A 60 35.95 -20.00 5.99
CA ASN A 60 36.39 -19.32 4.75
C ASN A 60 36.67 -20.31 3.61
N VAL A 61 36.31 -19.96 2.37
CA VAL A 61 36.97 -20.46 1.14
C VAL A 61 37.11 -19.32 0.11
N VAL A 62 38.16 -19.35 -0.72
CA VAL A 62 38.54 -18.28 -1.66
C VAL A 62 38.94 -18.89 -3.01
N PHE A 63 38.62 -18.24 -4.15
CA PHE A 63 39.50 -17.93 -5.31
C PHE A 63 38.89 -17.97 -6.73
N SER A 64 39.40 -17.03 -7.54
CA SER A 64 39.72 -17.10 -8.98
C SER A 64 38.63 -17.23 -10.05
N ARG A 65 38.51 -16.15 -10.84
CA ARG A 65 38.14 -16.20 -12.26
C ARG A 65 39.34 -16.61 -13.09
N GLU A 66 39.16 -17.51 -14.07
CA GLU A 66 39.99 -17.57 -15.26
C GLU A 66 39.18 -18.15 -16.43
N ALA A 67 39.39 -17.61 -17.64
CA ALA A 67 38.91 -18.15 -18.91
C ALA A 67 40.14 -18.35 -19.80
N PRO A 68 40.10 -19.22 -20.84
CA PRO A 68 40.31 -18.63 -22.17
C PRO A 68 39.75 -19.36 -23.41
N LEU A 69 39.63 -18.53 -24.47
CA LEU A 69 40.02 -18.80 -25.88
C LEU A 69 39.08 -19.51 -26.87
N VAL A 70 39.45 -19.27 -28.15
CA VAL A 70 38.67 -19.46 -29.38
C VAL A 70 39.43 -20.38 -30.35
N ILE A 71 38.70 -21.21 -31.10
CA ILE A 71 39.20 -21.86 -32.32
C ILE A 71 38.23 -21.54 -33.46
N LYS A 72 38.76 -21.43 -34.69
CA LYS A 72 38.07 -20.96 -35.89
C LYS A 72 38.54 -21.76 -37.09
N ASP A 73 37.61 -22.25 -37.90
CA ASP A 73 37.94 -23.01 -39.11
C ASP A 73 37.03 -22.64 -40.30
N ARG A 74 37.43 -22.98 -41.54
CA ARG A 74 36.70 -22.64 -42.78
C ARG A 74 36.60 -23.82 -43.74
N GLY A 75 35.37 -24.26 -44.06
CA GLY A 75 35.05 -25.10 -45.21
C GLY A 75 34.63 -24.28 -46.44
N SER A 76 34.78 -24.85 -47.65
CA SER A 76 34.47 -24.16 -48.92
C SER A 76 33.94 -25.13 -49.98
N CYS A 77 32.81 -24.79 -50.61
CA CYS A 77 32.29 -25.46 -51.81
C CYS A 77 31.37 -24.53 -52.62
N THR A 78 31.20 -24.81 -53.92
CA THR A 78 30.52 -23.93 -54.90
C THR A 78 29.87 -24.71 -56.04
N CYS A 79 28.61 -24.41 -56.38
CA CYS A 79 28.03 -24.71 -57.70
C CYS A 79 26.75 -23.91 -58.02
N ASN A 80 26.89 -23.01 -59.00
CA ASN A 80 26.00 -22.61 -60.11
C ASN A 80 24.46 -22.71 -60.14
N ASP A 81 23.90 -21.72 -60.86
CA ASP A 81 22.71 -21.69 -61.75
C ASP A 81 21.32 -22.08 -61.19
N GLY A 82 20.30 -21.21 -61.15
CA GLY A 82 20.08 -19.96 -61.86
C GLY A 82 18.69 -19.92 -62.49
N CYS A 83 17.81 -19.04 -62.01
CA CYS A 83 16.74 -18.45 -62.84
C CYS A 83 16.18 -17.17 -62.21
N LYS A 84 15.77 -16.21 -63.05
CA LYS A 84 14.98 -15.01 -62.69
C LYS A 84 13.92 -14.78 -63.77
N PRO A 85 12.76 -14.23 -63.40
CA PRO A 85 12.25 -13.04 -64.09
C PRO A 85 12.34 -11.80 -63.18
N LYS A 86 11.91 -10.63 -63.69
CA LYS A 86 12.10 -9.32 -63.06
C LYS A 86 10.79 -8.54 -62.93
N SER A 87 10.65 -7.80 -61.83
CA SER A 87 10.05 -6.45 -61.83
C SER A 87 10.32 -5.71 -60.51
N SER A 88 10.39 -4.37 -60.41
CA SER A 88 10.86 -3.31 -61.31
C SER A 88 10.64 -1.92 -60.65
N LEU A 89 11.48 -1.52 -59.69
CA LEU A 89 11.76 -0.14 -59.23
C LEU A 89 12.72 -0.24 -58.01
N LEU A 90 13.61 0.70 -57.68
CA LEU A 90 13.93 2.02 -58.25
C LEU A 90 15.36 2.04 -58.81
N THR A 91 15.67 3.02 -59.67
CA THR A 91 17.03 3.32 -60.15
C THR A 91 17.53 4.64 -59.58
N LEU A 92 18.75 4.67 -59.04
CA LEU A 92 19.57 5.89 -59.04
C LEU A 92 21.08 5.56 -58.99
N ASP A 93 21.78 6.11 -59.99
CA ASP A 93 23.22 6.25 -60.26
C ASP A 93 24.25 5.11 -60.09
N SER A 94 25.27 5.21 -60.94
CA SER A 94 26.31 4.20 -61.14
C SER A 94 27.67 4.65 -60.60
N GLY A 95 28.16 3.97 -59.57
CA GLY A 95 29.56 3.99 -59.13
C GLY A 95 30.09 2.56 -59.04
N ALA A 96 31.18 2.23 -59.75
CA ALA A 96 31.69 0.87 -59.78
C ALA A 96 32.45 0.50 -58.49
N ILE A 97 31.95 -0.51 -57.77
CA ILE A 97 32.62 -1.12 -56.61
C ILE A 97 32.72 -2.63 -56.85
N ASN A 98 33.81 -3.25 -56.37
CA ASN A 98 34.18 -4.63 -56.66
C ASN A 98 33.21 -5.67 -56.08
N ILE A 99 33.19 -6.85 -56.73
CA ILE A 99 32.56 -8.06 -56.19
C ILE A 99 33.45 -8.61 -55.06
N GLU A 100 33.28 -8.10 -53.84
CA GLU A 100 33.84 -8.72 -52.64
C GLU A 100 32.75 -9.46 -51.85
N LYS A 101 33.05 -10.71 -51.47
CA LYS A 101 32.22 -11.49 -50.55
C LYS A 101 32.35 -10.90 -49.14
N CYS A 102 31.40 -10.08 -48.73
CA CYS A 102 31.19 -9.78 -47.31
C CYS A 102 29.84 -10.33 -46.84
N ALA A 103 29.87 -11.27 -45.90
CA ALA A 103 28.71 -11.60 -45.08
C ALA A 103 28.61 -10.52 -43.99
N GLN A 104 28.23 -9.31 -44.39
CA GLN A 104 27.82 -8.26 -43.47
C GLN A 104 26.36 -8.51 -43.09
N GLU A 105 26.14 -8.75 -41.81
CA GLU A 105 24.84 -8.55 -41.17
C GLU A 105 24.35 -7.15 -41.58
N LYS A 106 23.12 -7.06 -42.10
CA LYS A 106 22.50 -5.77 -42.46
C LYS A 106 22.15 -5.00 -41.20
N LYS A 107 23.15 -4.42 -40.51
CA LYS A 107 22.91 -3.55 -39.36
C LYS A 107 22.24 -2.27 -39.86
N LEU A 108 20.91 -2.22 -39.71
CA LEU A 108 20.07 -1.10 -40.12
C LEU A 108 20.45 0.16 -39.31
N SER A 109 20.29 1.35 -39.89
CA SER A 109 20.47 2.59 -39.09
C SER A 109 19.33 2.74 -38.07
N ARG A 110 19.54 3.55 -37.02
CA ARG A 110 18.48 3.86 -36.03
C ARG A 110 17.19 4.32 -36.70
N GLN A 111 17.29 5.12 -37.76
CA GLN A 111 16.14 5.61 -38.52
C GLN A 111 15.44 4.50 -39.32
N ASP A 112 16.20 3.68 -40.05
CA ASP A 112 15.63 2.57 -40.84
C ASP A 112 14.88 1.57 -39.95
N ARG A 113 15.40 1.29 -38.75
CA ARG A 113 14.73 0.43 -37.75
C ARG A 113 13.42 1.02 -37.26
N ILE A 114 13.40 2.33 -36.95
CA ILE A 114 12.19 3.04 -36.50
C ILE A 114 11.14 3.07 -37.61
N GLU A 115 11.52 3.31 -38.86
CA GLU A 115 10.59 3.31 -40.00
C GLU A 115 10.08 1.89 -40.31
N LEU A 116 10.96 0.88 -40.35
CA LEU A 116 10.58 -0.51 -40.56
C LEU A 116 9.65 -1.02 -39.44
N GLY A 117 9.94 -0.71 -38.18
CA GLY A 117 9.08 -1.04 -37.04
C GLY A 117 7.70 -0.35 -37.11
N ARG A 118 7.65 0.91 -37.55
CA ARG A 118 6.39 1.66 -37.77
C ARG A 118 5.56 1.05 -38.90
N LEU A 119 6.19 0.72 -40.03
CA LEU A 119 5.52 0.06 -41.17
C LEU A 119 5.00 -1.33 -40.77
N TYR A 120 5.80 -2.08 -40.01
CA TYR A 120 5.43 -3.40 -39.50
C TYR A 120 4.24 -3.33 -38.53
N GLN A 121 4.28 -2.42 -37.55
CA GLN A 121 3.15 -2.21 -36.64
C GLN A 121 1.88 -1.76 -37.39
N GLY A 122 2.03 -0.96 -38.44
CA GLY A 122 0.94 -0.60 -39.35
C GLY A 122 0.32 -1.83 -40.01
N ALA A 123 1.13 -2.65 -40.68
CA ALA A 123 0.69 -3.87 -41.37
C ALA A 123 -0.02 -4.86 -40.43
N VAL A 124 0.55 -5.13 -39.25
CA VAL A 124 -0.06 -5.99 -38.23
C VAL A 124 -1.39 -5.39 -37.72
N SER A 125 -1.45 -4.08 -37.48
CA SER A 125 -2.68 -3.41 -37.01
C SER A 125 -3.79 -3.34 -38.07
N SER A 126 -3.45 -3.41 -39.35
CA SER A 126 -4.41 -3.54 -40.45
C SER A 126 -4.73 -5.00 -40.83
N HIS A 127 -4.07 -5.98 -40.20
CA HIS A 127 -4.14 -7.42 -40.53
C HIS A 127 -3.66 -7.73 -41.96
N ASP A 128 -2.70 -6.95 -42.47
CA ASP A 128 -2.01 -7.19 -43.75
C ASP A 128 -0.81 -8.11 -43.52
N TRP A 129 -1.10 -9.40 -43.44
CA TRP A 129 -0.12 -10.44 -43.12
C TRP A 129 0.94 -10.60 -44.23
N GLU A 130 0.56 -10.43 -45.51
CA GLU A 130 1.49 -10.52 -46.64
C GLU A 130 2.52 -9.37 -46.60
N LEU A 131 2.08 -8.13 -46.33
CA LEU A 131 2.98 -7.01 -46.11
C LEU A 131 3.86 -7.25 -44.87
N ALA A 132 3.29 -7.70 -43.75
CA ALA A 132 4.05 -7.95 -42.53
C ALA A 132 5.18 -9.00 -42.73
N GLU A 133 4.91 -10.14 -43.36
CA GLU A 133 5.94 -11.16 -43.67
C GLU A 133 7.01 -10.64 -44.63
N SER A 134 6.64 -9.79 -45.60
CA SER A 134 7.62 -9.15 -46.50
C SER A 134 8.60 -8.25 -45.75
N LEU A 135 8.15 -7.58 -44.68
CA LEU A 135 8.97 -6.71 -43.84
C LEU A 135 9.87 -7.49 -42.88
N VAL A 136 9.44 -8.68 -42.39
CA VAL A 136 10.31 -9.60 -41.61
C VAL A 136 11.56 -9.96 -42.42
N SER A 137 11.43 -10.16 -43.73
CA SER A 137 12.55 -10.48 -44.64
C SER A 137 13.56 -9.32 -44.85
N LEU A 138 13.27 -8.14 -44.32
CA LEU A 138 14.13 -6.94 -44.40
C LEU A 138 14.77 -6.56 -43.06
N ALA A 139 14.29 -7.14 -41.95
CA ALA A 139 14.70 -6.83 -40.59
C ALA A 139 16.12 -7.34 -40.26
N ASP A 140 16.78 -6.65 -39.33
CA ASP A 140 17.99 -7.14 -38.66
C ASP A 140 17.62 -7.83 -37.33
N PRO A 141 18.52 -8.57 -36.66
CA PRO A 141 18.16 -9.36 -35.46
C PRO A 141 17.49 -8.56 -34.34
N GLN A 142 17.87 -7.29 -34.16
CA GLN A 142 17.21 -6.40 -33.21
C GLN A 142 15.78 -6.07 -33.66
N THR A 143 15.61 -5.71 -34.93
CA THR A 143 14.29 -5.39 -35.50
C THR A 143 13.37 -6.62 -35.57
N LEU A 144 13.92 -7.84 -35.68
CA LEU A 144 13.19 -9.10 -35.54
C LEU A 144 12.68 -9.31 -34.11
N ASN A 145 13.51 -9.05 -33.10
CA ASN A 145 13.08 -9.07 -31.69
C ASN A 145 12.02 -8.00 -31.40
N ASP A 146 12.09 -6.82 -32.03
CA ASP A 146 11.09 -5.76 -31.89
C ASP A 146 9.77 -6.11 -32.62
N ALA A 147 9.84 -6.73 -33.80
CA ALA A 147 8.70 -7.27 -34.53
C ALA A 147 8.00 -8.41 -33.76
N LEU A 148 8.77 -9.27 -33.06
CA LEU A 148 8.22 -10.28 -32.17
C LEU A 148 7.38 -9.63 -31.06
N CYS A 149 7.92 -8.63 -30.35
CA CYS A 149 7.18 -7.88 -29.34
C CYS A 149 5.89 -7.26 -29.90
N ILE A 150 5.95 -6.57 -31.04
CA ILE A 150 4.77 -5.95 -31.69
C ILE A 150 3.69 -7.00 -32.04
N SER A 151 4.11 -8.19 -32.49
CA SER A 151 3.19 -9.29 -32.83
C SER A 151 2.50 -9.86 -31.60
N LEU A 152 3.23 -9.99 -30.48
CA LEU A 152 2.67 -10.48 -29.22
C LEU A 152 1.77 -9.44 -28.55
N ASP A 153 2.16 -8.16 -28.55
CA ASP A 153 1.30 -7.08 -28.07
C ASP A 153 -0.05 -7.05 -28.83
N SER A 154 -0.04 -7.41 -30.11
CA SER A 154 -1.24 -7.48 -30.96
C SER A 154 -2.18 -8.66 -30.62
N ILE A 155 -1.70 -9.71 -29.92
CA ILE A 155 -2.52 -10.86 -29.51
C ILE A 155 -3.75 -10.41 -28.72
N TRP A 156 -3.60 -9.42 -27.84
CA TRP A 156 -4.62 -9.01 -26.87
C TRP A 156 -5.80 -8.22 -27.49
N PHE A 157 -5.78 -8.03 -28.82
CA PHE A 157 -6.86 -7.43 -29.60
C PHE A 157 -7.54 -8.38 -30.59
N LEU A 158 -7.06 -9.63 -30.71
CA LEU A 158 -7.64 -10.67 -31.57
C LEU A 158 -9.14 -10.80 -31.34
N SER A 159 -9.88 -11.03 -32.43
CA SER A 159 -11.34 -11.07 -32.53
C SER A 159 -11.85 -12.22 -33.42
N THR A 160 -11.04 -12.76 -34.34
CA THR A 160 -11.41 -13.89 -35.21
C THR A 160 -10.32 -14.95 -35.35
N HIS A 161 -10.69 -16.15 -35.82
CA HIS A 161 -9.74 -17.24 -36.08
C HIS A 161 -8.75 -16.90 -37.21
N GLN A 162 -9.16 -16.13 -38.23
CA GLN A 162 -8.27 -15.71 -39.30
C GLN A 162 -7.13 -14.81 -38.78
N GLU A 163 -7.40 -14.00 -37.77
CA GLU A 163 -6.38 -13.17 -37.12
C GLU A 163 -5.45 -14.02 -36.23
N LEU A 164 -5.97 -15.06 -35.57
CA LEU A 164 -5.17 -16.06 -34.83
C LEU A 164 -4.22 -16.83 -35.76
N ASP A 165 -4.73 -17.33 -36.89
CA ASP A 165 -3.93 -18.05 -37.88
C ASP A 165 -2.85 -17.14 -38.48
N GLY A 166 -3.21 -15.89 -38.81
CA GLY A 166 -2.30 -14.87 -39.32
C GLY A 166 -1.19 -14.50 -38.33
N ILE A 167 -1.54 -14.12 -37.09
CA ILE A 167 -0.54 -13.70 -36.09
C ILE A 167 0.35 -14.86 -35.66
N THR A 168 -0.19 -16.08 -35.50
CA THR A 168 0.64 -17.24 -35.11
C THR A 168 1.47 -17.78 -36.27
N GLY A 169 1.06 -17.59 -37.53
CA GLY A 169 1.92 -17.76 -38.70
C GLY A 169 3.09 -16.77 -38.67
N LEU A 170 2.78 -15.48 -38.55
CA LEU A 170 3.76 -14.39 -38.52
C LEU A 170 4.78 -14.54 -37.37
N ILE A 171 4.36 -14.94 -36.17
CA ILE A 171 5.27 -15.24 -35.05
C ILE A 171 6.23 -16.39 -35.39
N LYS A 172 5.76 -17.47 -36.04
CA LYS A 172 6.63 -18.57 -36.52
C LYS A 172 7.60 -18.08 -37.59
N THR A 173 7.15 -17.20 -38.49
CA THR A 173 8.00 -16.58 -39.51
C THR A 173 9.10 -15.71 -38.88
N ILE A 174 8.78 -14.87 -37.88
CA ILE A 174 9.77 -14.06 -37.15
C ILE A 174 10.82 -14.92 -36.43
N ILE A 175 10.37 -15.93 -35.68
CA ILE A 175 11.27 -16.82 -34.92
C ILE A 175 12.16 -17.62 -35.89
N SER A 176 11.62 -18.13 -36.99
CA SER A 176 12.41 -18.88 -37.99
C SER A 176 13.43 -18.01 -38.76
N ASN A 177 13.26 -16.68 -38.77
CA ASN A 177 14.25 -15.73 -39.29
C ASN A 177 15.32 -15.29 -38.25
N GLY A 178 15.22 -15.73 -36.99
CA GLY A 178 16.28 -15.56 -35.98
C GLY A 178 15.94 -14.65 -34.79
N ALA A 179 14.67 -14.26 -34.60
CA ALA A 179 14.28 -13.66 -33.32
C ALA A 179 14.52 -14.64 -32.16
N SER A 180 15.06 -14.13 -31.06
CA SER A 180 15.60 -14.95 -29.96
C SER A 180 15.47 -14.31 -28.56
N ASP A 181 15.02 -13.06 -28.47
CA ASP A 181 14.76 -12.37 -27.21
C ASP A 181 13.36 -12.72 -26.68
N PHE A 182 13.20 -13.97 -26.26
CA PHE A 182 11.95 -14.50 -25.73
C PHE A 182 11.59 -13.91 -24.36
N THR A 183 12.60 -13.59 -23.54
CA THR A 183 12.44 -13.00 -22.20
C THR A 183 11.78 -11.63 -22.26
N ARG A 184 12.34 -10.67 -23.03
CA ARG A 184 11.75 -9.32 -23.18
C ARG A 184 10.37 -9.38 -23.82
N ALA A 185 10.17 -10.29 -24.76
CA ALA A 185 8.90 -10.56 -25.42
C ALA A 185 7.81 -11.04 -24.43
N ALA A 186 8.12 -12.05 -23.60
CA ALA A 186 7.22 -12.58 -22.58
C ALA A 186 6.90 -11.53 -21.50
N LEU A 187 7.92 -10.84 -20.97
CA LEU A 187 7.79 -9.74 -20.01
C LEU A 187 6.84 -8.65 -20.48
N ARG A 188 7.16 -8.05 -21.64
CA ARG A 188 6.45 -6.91 -22.20
C ARG A 188 5.00 -7.25 -22.50
N THR A 189 4.76 -8.40 -23.13
CA THR A 189 3.40 -8.77 -23.52
C THR A 189 2.54 -9.16 -22.31
N SER A 190 3.13 -9.72 -21.24
CA SER A 190 2.41 -10.06 -20.00
C SER A 190 2.00 -8.82 -19.19
N PHE A 191 2.88 -7.81 -19.13
CA PHE A 191 2.54 -6.46 -18.62
C PHE A 191 1.44 -5.82 -19.47
N PHE A 192 1.59 -5.87 -20.80
CA PHE A 192 0.66 -5.24 -21.73
C PHE A 192 -0.74 -5.87 -21.71
N ALA A 193 -0.84 -7.21 -21.68
CA ALA A 193 -2.08 -7.96 -21.52
C ALA A 193 -2.87 -7.54 -20.28
N SER A 194 -2.15 -7.29 -19.19
CA SER A 194 -2.70 -6.88 -17.90
C SER A 194 -3.17 -5.42 -17.92
N CYS A 195 -2.40 -4.53 -18.57
CA CYS A 195 -2.84 -3.18 -18.91
C CYS A 195 -4.08 -3.17 -19.81
N VAL A 196 -4.16 -4.00 -20.86
CA VAL A 196 -5.34 -4.16 -21.74
C VAL A 196 -6.56 -4.59 -20.92
N SER A 197 -6.41 -5.65 -20.12
CA SER A 197 -7.48 -6.22 -19.30
C SER A 197 -8.02 -5.24 -18.25
N ALA A 198 -7.16 -4.37 -17.73
CA ALA A 198 -7.53 -3.30 -16.81
C ALA A 198 -7.95 -1.98 -17.50
N CYS A 199 -7.81 -1.86 -18.83
CA CYS A 199 -8.42 -0.78 -19.62
C CYS A 199 -9.85 -1.12 -20.06
N GLN A 200 -10.12 -2.39 -20.35
CA GLN A 200 -11.46 -2.87 -20.77
C GLN A 200 -12.50 -2.82 -19.64
N SER A 201 -12.05 -2.80 -18.39
CA SER A 201 -12.87 -2.88 -17.16
C SER A 201 -13.15 -1.52 -16.52
N ARG A 202 -13.31 -0.45 -17.32
CA ARG A 202 -13.29 0.93 -16.84
C ARG A 202 -14.56 1.72 -17.08
N THR A 203 -14.88 2.49 -16.05
CA THR A 203 -15.79 3.64 -16.03
C THR A 203 -15.09 5.00 -16.28
N MET A 204 -13.78 5.03 -16.55
CA MET A 204 -12.95 6.25 -16.72
C MET A 204 -12.18 6.33 -18.05
N SER A 205 -11.74 7.53 -18.45
CA SER A 205 -11.04 7.75 -19.71
C SER A 205 -9.55 7.34 -19.69
N LEU A 206 -9.00 7.13 -20.89
CA LEU A 206 -7.61 6.69 -21.09
C LEU A 206 -6.58 7.70 -20.55
N ALA A 207 -6.89 9.00 -20.60
CA ALA A 207 -5.98 10.07 -20.15
C ALA A 207 -5.95 10.20 -18.62
N ASP A 208 -7.13 10.18 -17.98
CA ASP A 208 -7.27 10.21 -16.52
C ASP A 208 -6.53 9.03 -15.88
N THR A 209 -6.50 7.89 -16.58
CA THR A 209 -5.80 6.68 -16.15
C THR A 209 -4.29 6.93 -15.98
N VAL A 210 -3.61 7.68 -16.87
CA VAL A 210 -2.16 7.94 -16.74
C VAL A 210 -1.88 8.65 -15.42
N SER A 211 -2.68 9.67 -15.11
CA SER A 211 -2.60 10.45 -13.88
C SER A 211 -2.82 9.59 -12.63
N VAL A 212 -3.90 8.78 -12.63
CA VAL A 212 -4.23 7.89 -11.50
C VAL A 212 -3.15 6.82 -11.28
N MET A 213 -2.58 6.24 -12.35
CA MET A 213 -1.48 5.28 -12.22
C MET A 213 -0.20 5.94 -11.70
N ALA A 214 0.18 7.12 -12.20
CA ALA A 214 1.36 7.85 -11.71
C ALA A 214 1.21 8.20 -10.21
N GLN A 215 0.02 8.62 -9.78
CA GLN A 215 -0.27 8.85 -8.36
C GLN A 215 -0.21 7.54 -7.54
N ARG A 216 -0.89 6.46 -7.96
CA ARG A 216 -0.88 5.17 -7.25
C ARG A 216 0.51 4.55 -7.16
N LEU A 217 1.32 4.72 -8.20
CA LEU A 217 2.72 4.33 -8.21
C LEU A 217 3.54 5.14 -7.21
N HIS A 218 3.36 6.46 -7.16
CA HIS A 218 4.01 7.32 -6.17
C HIS A 218 3.62 6.94 -4.74
N GLU A 219 2.35 6.68 -4.47
CA GLU A 219 1.86 6.16 -3.18
C GLU A 219 2.53 4.81 -2.83
N ARG A 220 2.55 3.85 -3.77
CA ARG A 220 3.24 2.55 -3.60
C ARG A 220 4.74 2.70 -3.31
N LEU A 221 5.42 3.66 -3.94
CA LEU A 221 6.84 3.93 -3.71
C LEU A 221 7.09 4.66 -2.38
N GLN A 222 6.19 5.53 -1.93
CA GLN A 222 6.28 6.19 -0.63
C GLN A 222 6.08 5.20 0.53
N GLU A 223 5.24 4.17 0.38
CA GLU A 223 5.15 3.11 1.40
C GLU A 223 6.36 2.15 1.43
N CYS A 224 7.31 2.24 0.50
CA CYS A 224 8.50 1.38 0.48
C CYS A 224 9.67 2.02 1.23
N ASN A 225 10.39 1.24 2.04
CA ASN A 225 11.67 1.66 2.62
C ASN A 225 12.77 1.48 1.56
N GLY A 226 13.43 2.57 1.15
CA GLY A 226 14.45 2.55 0.11
C GLY A 226 14.92 3.96 -0.26
N ASP A 227 15.91 4.06 -1.13
CA ASP A 227 16.49 5.34 -1.59
C ASP A 227 15.50 6.12 -2.47
N GLU A 228 15.28 7.41 -2.16
CA GLU A 228 14.32 8.26 -2.88
C GLU A 228 14.71 8.52 -4.35
N VAL A 229 16.00 8.46 -4.70
CA VAL A 229 16.46 8.59 -6.10
C VAL A 229 16.08 7.34 -6.88
N LEU A 230 16.32 6.15 -6.32
CA LEU A 230 15.93 4.88 -6.95
C LEU A 230 14.40 4.75 -7.06
N LYS A 231 13.65 5.23 -6.06
CA LYS A 231 12.18 5.35 -6.15
C LYS A 231 11.76 6.26 -7.30
N ALA A 232 12.35 7.45 -7.42
CA ALA A 232 12.01 8.40 -8.48
C ALA A 232 12.33 7.84 -9.88
N GLU A 233 13.46 7.14 -10.03
CA GLU A 233 13.84 6.50 -11.30
C GLU A 233 12.90 5.35 -11.67
N ALA A 234 12.58 4.46 -10.73
CA ALA A 234 11.59 3.39 -10.93
C ALA A 234 10.20 3.98 -11.27
N GLY A 235 9.82 5.06 -10.60
CA GLY A 235 8.61 5.84 -10.88
C GLY A 235 8.55 6.31 -12.34
N ALA A 236 9.60 6.99 -12.80
CA ALA A 236 9.70 7.49 -14.17
C ALA A 236 9.73 6.37 -15.22
N LYS A 237 10.44 5.27 -14.95
CA LYS A 237 10.48 4.08 -15.84
C LYS A 237 9.09 3.48 -16.02
N VAL A 238 8.40 3.19 -14.92
CA VAL A 238 7.05 2.61 -14.97
C VAL A 238 6.05 3.58 -15.63
N GLN A 239 6.12 4.89 -15.36
CA GLN A 239 5.27 5.86 -16.05
C GLN A 239 5.47 5.81 -17.58
N LYS A 240 6.71 5.76 -18.07
CA LYS A 240 7.00 5.62 -19.51
C LYS A 240 6.39 4.33 -20.10
N PHE A 241 6.52 3.19 -19.42
CA PHE A 241 5.89 1.93 -19.85
C PHE A 241 4.36 1.99 -19.83
N THR A 242 3.78 2.64 -18.82
CA THR A 242 2.33 2.89 -18.69
C THR A 242 1.80 3.75 -19.84
N GLU A 243 2.48 4.86 -20.16
CA GLU A 243 2.12 5.73 -21.29
C GLU A 243 2.26 5.00 -22.63
N TRP A 244 3.31 4.19 -22.80
CA TRP A 244 3.48 3.33 -23.98
C TRP A 244 2.30 2.36 -24.14
N ALA A 245 1.94 1.62 -23.08
CA ALA A 245 0.86 0.65 -23.12
C ALA A 245 -0.49 1.33 -23.45
N LEU A 246 -0.78 2.47 -22.84
CA LEU A 246 -2.00 3.23 -23.12
C LEU A 246 -2.01 3.81 -24.56
N LYS A 247 -0.87 4.26 -25.09
CA LYS A 247 -0.74 4.66 -26.51
C LYS A 247 -1.06 3.48 -27.44
N CYS A 248 -0.48 2.30 -27.22
CA CYS A 248 -0.77 1.09 -28.00
C CYS A 248 -2.25 0.67 -27.94
N ILE A 249 -2.88 0.68 -26.76
CA ILE A 249 -4.32 0.43 -26.60
C ILE A 249 -5.16 1.44 -27.40
N GLY A 250 -4.74 2.71 -27.42
CA GLY A 250 -5.35 3.76 -28.23
C GLY A 250 -5.25 3.53 -29.74
N PHE A 251 -4.15 2.94 -30.23
CA PHE A 251 -3.99 2.59 -31.65
C PHE A 251 -4.95 1.49 -32.08
N HIS A 252 -4.93 0.32 -31.42
CA HIS A 252 -5.81 -0.81 -31.81
C HIS A 252 -7.29 -0.47 -31.67
N SER A 253 -7.67 0.31 -30.64
CA SER A 253 -9.04 0.84 -30.49
C SER A 253 -9.50 1.67 -31.69
N ARG A 254 -8.63 2.55 -32.25
CA ARG A 254 -8.94 3.35 -33.45
C ARG A 254 -9.02 2.49 -34.72
N CYS A 255 -8.15 1.49 -34.86
CA CYS A 255 -8.09 0.62 -36.05
C CYS A 255 -9.31 -0.32 -36.17
N GLN A 256 -9.92 -0.76 -35.07
CA GLN A 256 -11.12 -1.62 -35.11
C GLN A 256 -12.40 -0.89 -35.55
N GLY A 257 -12.39 0.45 -35.53
CA GLY A 257 -13.44 1.31 -36.07
C GLY A 257 -14.70 1.41 -35.19
N ASN A 258 -15.57 2.37 -35.50
CA ASN A 258 -16.72 2.74 -34.68
C ASN A 258 -17.92 1.78 -34.84
N LYS A 259 -17.69 0.48 -34.65
CA LYS A 259 -18.73 -0.54 -34.47
C LYS A 259 -19.05 -0.62 -32.97
N ASP A 260 -20.32 -0.44 -32.60
CA ASP A 260 -20.77 -0.53 -31.22
C ASP A 260 -20.51 -1.92 -30.61
N ARG A 261 -19.38 -2.05 -29.92
CA ARG A 261 -18.93 -3.28 -29.21
C ARG A 261 -18.57 -3.03 -27.74
N VAL A 262 -19.11 -1.96 -27.17
CA VAL A 262 -19.21 -1.83 -25.71
C VAL A 262 -19.99 -3.05 -25.19
N ASN A 263 -19.38 -3.82 -24.27
CA ASN A 263 -19.93 -4.95 -23.49
C ASN A 263 -19.83 -6.41 -24.00
N LEU A 264 -19.10 -6.78 -25.07
CA LEU A 264 -18.94 -8.21 -25.44
C LEU A 264 -17.52 -8.65 -25.86
N ASN A 265 -16.61 -8.75 -24.90
CA ASN A 265 -15.56 -9.78 -24.95
C ASN A 265 -16.25 -11.15 -24.91
N SER A 266 -16.33 -11.86 -26.02
CA SER A 266 -16.89 -13.23 -26.00
C SER A 266 -15.89 -14.21 -25.37
N ALA A 267 -16.36 -15.33 -24.79
CA ALA A 267 -15.47 -16.38 -24.29
C ALA A 267 -14.55 -16.94 -25.41
N VAL A 268 -15.06 -16.98 -26.66
CA VAL A 268 -14.27 -17.31 -27.85
C VAL A 268 -13.11 -16.33 -28.04
N GLN A 269 -13.32 -15.04 -27.78
CA GLN A 269 -12.28 -14.03 -27.96
C GLN A 269 -11.13 -14.20 -26.96
N VAL A 270 -11.44 -14.40 -25.68
CA VAL A 270 -10.42 -14.69 -24.65
C VAL A 270 -9.70 -16.00 -24.98
N GLN A 271 -10.43 -17.03 -25.46
CA GLN A 271 -9.83 -18.28 -25.90
C GLN A 271 -8.85 -18.10 -27.08
N LEU A 272 -9.18 -17.26 -28.07
CA LEU A 272 -8.27 -16.91 -29.18
C LEU A 272 -6.98 -16.27 -28.64
N GLN A 273 -7.11 -15.25 -27.79
CA GLN A 273 -5.98 -14.52 -27.18
C GLN A 273 -5.04 -15.47 -26.42
N LEU A 274 -5.59 -16.27 -25.52
CA LEU A 274 -4.82 -17.24 -24.73
C LEU A 274 -4.20 -18.34 -25.61
N SER A 275 -4.87 -18.78 -26.68
CA SER A 275 -4.32 -19.78 -27.60
C SER A 275 -3.16 -19.26 -28.46
N ALA A 276 -3.19 -17.98 -28.86
CA ALA A 276 -2.07 -17.33 -29.54
C ALA A 276 -0.86 -17.20 -28.61
N PHE A 277 -1.08 -16.75 -27.36
CA PHE A 277 -0.01 -16.63 -26.37
C PHE A 277 0.57 -18.00 -26.00
N LYS A 278 -0.27 -19.03 -25.82
CA LYS A 278 0.21 -20.41 -25.65
C LYS A 278 1.05 -20.88 -26.84
N THR A 279 0.62 -20.60 -28.07
CA THR A 279 1.38 -20.92 -29.28
C THR A 279 2.76 -20.25 -29.28
N PHE A 280 2.89 -19.03 -28.74
CA PHE A 280 4.20 -18.38 -28.54
C PHE A 280 5.05 -19.10 -27.47
N LEU A 281 4.48 -19.47 -26.32
CA LEU A 281 5.20 -20.21 -25.28
C LEU A 281 5.66 -21.58 -25.79
N ASP A 282 4.81 -22.30 -26.54
CA ASP A 282 5.14 -23.59 -27.16
C ASP A 282 6.26 -23.46 -28.23
N LEU A 283 6.42 -22.29 -28.86
CA LEU A 283 7.49 -22.00 -29.83
C LEU A 283 8.79 -21.53 -29.18
N ALA A 284 8.72 -20.81 -28.05
CA ALA A 284 9.89 -20.45 -27.26
C ALA A 284 10.46 -21.67 -26.51
N GLY A 285 9.58 -22.51 -25.95
CA GLY A 285 9.93 -23.75 -25.27
C GLY A 285 11.05 -23.56 -24.24
N ASN A 286 12.09 -24.38 -24.35
CA ASN A 286 13.25 -24.36 -23.43
C ASN A 286 14.15 -23.11 -23.53
N HIS A 287 13.79 -22.11 -24.37
CA HIS A 287 14.46 -20.80 -24.35
C HIS A 287 13.92 -19.87 -23.25
N LEU A 288 12.80 -20.21 -22.62
CA LEU A 288 12.33 -19.59 -21.37
C LEU A 288 12.67 -20.49 -20.19
N THR A 289 13.19 -19.91 -19.11
CA THR A 289 13.46 -20.58 -17.83
C THR A 289 12.42 -20.17 -16.79
N GLY A 290 12.40 -20.86 -15.64
CA GLY A 290 11.54 -20.47 -14.52
C GLY A 290 11.72 -19.00 -14.08
N LYS A 291 12.94 -18.44 -14.18
CA LYS A 291 13.18 -17.01 -13.88
C LYS A 291 12.43 -16.10 -14.85
N ASP A 292 12.46 -16.40 -16.16
CA ASP A 292 11.75 -15.62 -17.17
C ASP A 292 10.23 -15.67 -16.97
N PHE A 293 9.69 -16.82 -16.55
CA PHE A 293 8.28 -16.97 -16.17
C PHE A 293 7.93 -16.20 -14.89
N THR A 294 8.77 -16.27 -13.86
CA THR A 294 8.66 -15.50 -12.61
C THR A 294 8.64 -13.99 -12.88
N GLU A 295 9.61 -13.46 -13.63
CA GLU A 295 9.64 -12.03 -13.96
C GLU A 295 8.44 -11.61 -14.83
N ALA A 296 8.01 -12.44 -15.78
CA ALA A 296 6.80 -12.19 -16.58
C ALA A 296 5.50 -12.22 -15.73
N PHE A 297 5.46 -13.04 -14.68
CA PHE A 297 4.34 -13.11 -13.74
C PHE A 297 4.25 -11.87 -12.85
N ASP A 298 5.39 -11.36 -12.36
CA ASP A 298 5.46 -10.06 -11.67
C ASP A 298 5.05 -8.92 -12.62
N ALA A 299 5.54 -8.93 -13.86
CA ALA A 299 5.20 -7.93 -14.87
C ALA A 299 3.69 -7.92 -15.20
N ALA A 300 3.01 -9.06 -15.17
CA ALA A 300 1.55 -9.15 -15.29
C ALA A 300 0.80 -8.69 -14.02
N CYS A 301 1.24 -9.12 -12.84
CA CYS A 301 0.59 -8.72 -11.58
C CYS A 301 0.74 -7.22 -11.29
N PHE A 302 1.88 -6.61 -11.65
CA PHE A 302 2.24 -5.26 -11.26
C PHE A 302 1.20 -4.19 -11.66
N PRO A 303 0.75 -4.05 -12.94
CA PRO A 303 -0.31 -3.10 -13.29
C PRO A 303 -1.59 -3.34 -12.50
N LEU A 304 -1.98 -4.61 -12.33
CA LEU A 304 -3.21 -5.01 -11.64
C LEU A 304 -3.16 -4.63 -10.15
N THR A 305 -1.97 -4.55 -9.53
CA THR A 305 -1.85 -4.00 -8.18
C THR A 305 -2.16 -2.49 -8.13
N LEU A 306 -1.63 -1.71 -9.08
CA LEU A 306 -1.84 -0.26 -9.16
C LEU A 306 -3.30 0.12 -9.49
N PHE A 307 -3.97 -0.71 -10.29
CA PHE A 307 -5.37 -0.49 -10.68
C PHE A 307 -6.41 -0.83 -9.61
N SER A 308 -6.01 -1.30 -8.42
CA SER A 308 -6.89 -1.87 -7.38
C SER A 308 -8.20 -1.12 -7.12
N SER A 309 -8.16 0.22 -7.05
CA SER A 309 -9.31 1.08 -6.77
C SER A 309 -10.04 1.61 -8.02
N SER A 310 -9.71 1.10 -9.20
CA SER A 310 -10.20 1.59 -10.51
C SER A 310 -10.81 0.51 -11.40
N PHE A 311 -10.86 -0.74 -10.91
CA PHE A 311 -11.71 -1.79 -11.46
C PHE A 311 -13.16 -1.58 -11.00
N ASP A 312 -14.11 -1.80 -11.90
CA ASP A 312 -15.52 -1.90 -11.49
C ASP A 312 -15.72 -3.13 -10.57
N PRO A 313 -16.55 -3.04 -9.49
CA PRO A 313 -16.74 -4.14 -8.55
C PRO A 313 -17.23 -5.44 -9.22
N GLY A 314 -16.53 -6.55 -8.95
CA GLY A 314 -16.80 -7.84 -9.58
C GLY A 314 -16.04 -8.09 -10.88
N TRP A 315 -15.05 -7.25 -11.24
CA TRP A 315 -14.14 -7.49 -12.37
C TRP A 315 -13.56 -8.92 -12.40
N ALA A 316 -13.27 -9.54 -11.25
CA ALA A 316 -12.77 -10.92 -11.16
C ALA A 316 -13.72 -11.99 -11.74
N SER A 317 -15.01 -11.67 -11.89
CA SER A 317 -16.02 -12.52 -12.58
C SER A 317 -16.21 -12.16 -14.07
N GLY A 318 -15.61 -11.06 -14.51
CA GLY A 318 -15.69 -10.55 -15.87
C GLY A 318 -14.69 -11.22 -16.82
N MET A 319 -14.96 -11.07 -18.12
CA MET A 319 -14.18 -11.73 -19.16
C MET A 319 -12.70 -11.33 -19.17
N SER A 320 -12.37 -10.08 -18.85
CA SER A 320 -10.98 -9.61 -18.74
C SER A 320 -10.22 -10.25 -17.57
N ALA A 321 -10.91 -10.63 -16.48
CA ALA A 321 -10.29 -11.45 -15.43
C ALA A 321 -10.10 -12.92 -15.86
N THR A 322 -10.94 -13.47 -16.73
CA THR A 322 -10.66 -14.80 -17.33
C THR A 322 -9.43 -14.78 -18.24
N ALA A 323 -9.15 -13.65 -18.91
CA ALA A 323 -7.93 -13.46 -19.68
C ALA A 323 -6.69 -13.37 -18.77
N VAL A 324 -6.74 -12.53 -17.73
CA VAL A 324 -5.67 -12.44 -16.70
C VAL A 324 -5.44 -13.78 -16.01
N GLN A 325 -6.49 -14.50 -15.60
CA GLN A 325 -6.37 -15.81 -14.97
C GLN A 325 -5.72 -16.83 -15.91
N GLY A 326 -6.06 -16.81 -17.20
CA GLY A 326 -5.44 -17.68 -18.19
C GLY A 326 -3.96 -17.37 -18.43
N LEU A 327 -3.61 -16.08 -18.52
CA LEU A 327 -2.22 -15.61 -18.63
C LEU A 327 -1.39 -16.06 -17.42
N LEU A 328 -1.82 -15.69 -16.21
CA LEU A 328 -1.11 -16.01 -14.98
C LEU A 328 -1.02 -17.53 -14.73
N ALA A 329 -2.05 -18.30 -15.10
CA ALA A 329 -2.00 -19.76 -15.04
C ALA A 329 -0.95 -20.34 -16.01
N MET A 330 -0.84 -19.85 -17.25
CA MET A 330 0.18 -20.33 -18.19
C MET A 330 1.61 -19.97 -17.77
N LEU A 331 1.81 -18.84 -17.09
CA LEU A 331 3.11 -18.47 -16.53
C LEU A 331 3.49 -19.37 -15.34
N VAL A 332 2.52 -19.77 -14.51
CA VAL A 332 2.71 -20.78 -13.46
C VAL A 332 2.96 -22.17 -14.04
N GLU A 333 2.22 -22.59 -15.08
CA GLU A 333 2.47 -23.83 -15.82
C GLU A 333 3.89 -23.87 -16.44
N GLY A 334 4.44 -22.70 -16.81
CA GLY A 334 5.82 -22.54 -17.28
C GLY A 334 6.89 -22.61 -16.20
N GLY A 335 6.52 -22.38 -14.92
CA GLY A 335 7.42 -22.49 -13.78
C GLY A 335 7.61 -21.22 -12.94
N ALA A 336 6.71 -20.23 -13.01
CA ALA A 336 6.75 -19.07 -12.12
C ALA A 336 6.53 -19.46 -10.64
N ASP A 337 7.44 -19.05 -9.75
CA ASP A 337 7.48 -19.43 -8.32
C ASP A 337 7.09 -18.31 -7.34
N ASN A 338 7.04 -17.06 -7.79
CA ASN A 338 6.72 -15.85 -7.02
C ASN A 338 5.23 -15.66 -6.65
N VAL A 339 4.35 -16.63 -6.93
CA VAL A 339 2.89 -16.48 -6.75
C VAL A 339 2.49 -15.98 -5.36
N ASN A 340 3.16 -16.47 -4.30
CA ASN A 340 2.92 -16.00 -2.93
C ASN A 340 3.40 -14.54 -2.70
N GLN A 341 4.52 -14.12 -3.30
CA GLN A 341 5.00 -12.73 -3.20
C GLN A 341 3.98 -11.77 -3.84
N CYS A 342 3.54 -12.04 -5.06
CA CYS A 342 2.56 -11.21 -5.76
C CYS A 342 1.20 -11.18 -5.02
N PHE A 343 0.83 -12.29 -4.36
CA PHE A 343 -0.38 -12.41 -3.53
C PHE A 343 -0.32 -11.57 -2.24
N LEU A 344 0.82 -11.57 -1.55
CA LEU A 344 1.07 -10.72 -0.39
C LEU A 344 1.08 -9.23 -0.78
N GLU A 345 1.68 -8.88 -1.93
CA GLU A 345 1.65 -7.51 -2.45
C GLU A 345 0.25 -7.06 -2.88
N ALA A 346 -0.50 -7.89 -3.59
CA ALA A 346 -1.89 -7.63 -3.94
C ALA A 346 -2.74 -7.38 -2.68
N SER A 347 -2.49 -8.15 -1.61
CA SER A 347 -3.17 -8.00 -0.33
C SER A 347 -2.78 -6.71 0.40
N ARG A 348 -1.50 -6.33 0.34
CA ARG A 348 -0.99 -5.04 0.84
C ARG A 348 -1.61 -3.84 0.15
N PHE A 349 -1.65 -3.82 -1.19
CA PHE A 349 -2.15 -2.67 -1.96
C PHE A 349 -3.69 -2.62 -2.08
N GLY A 350 -4.38 -3.66 -1.62
CA GLY A 350 -5.85 -3.74 -1.57
C GLY A 350 -6.48 -4.20 -2.89
N SER A 351 -5.73 -4.96 -3.67
CA SER A 351 -6.07 -5.43 -5.01
C SER A 351 -6.97 -6.67 -4.94
N THR A 352 -8.11 -6.57 -4.24
CA THR A 352 -9.04 -7.67 -3.91
C THR A 352 -9.34 -8.62 -5.06
N GLU A 353 -9.56 -8.09 -6.26
CA GLU A 353 -9.88 -8.88 -7.44
C GLU A 353 -8.67 -9.72 -7.93
N LEU A 354 -7.44 -9.18 -7.83
CA LEU A 354 -6.21 -9.91 -8.11
C LEU A 354 -5.96 -10.97 -7.02
N VAL A 355 -6.17 -10.63 -5.75
CA VAL A 355 -6.12 -11.59 -4.62
C VAL A 355 -7.03 -12.79 -4.89
N ARG A 356 -8.27 -12.56 -5.34
CA ARG A 356 -9.21 -13.61 -5.76
C ARG A 356 -8.70 -14.46 -6.93
N ILE A 357 -8.14 -13.84 -7.97
CA ILE A 357 -7.57 -14.56 -9.13
C ILE A 357 -6.39 -15.45 -8.67
N LEU A 358 -5.51 -14.92 -7.82
CA LEU A 358 -4.35 -15.64 -7.29
C LEU A 358 -4.75 -16.80 -6.36
N LEU A 359 -5.75 -16.64 -5.49
CA LEU A 359 -6.33 -17.75 -4.72
C LEU A 359 -6.80 -18.89 -5.62
N GLN A 360 -7.53 -18.57 -6.70
CA GLN A 360 -8.01 -19.59 -7.64
C GLN A 360 -6.88 -20.28 -8.43
N ILE A 361 -5.79 -19.56 -8.72
CA ILE A 361 -4.60 -20.13 -9.38
C ILE A 361 -3.83 -21.04 -8.42
N ALA A 362 -3.63 -20.62 -7.17
CA ALA A 362 -2.98 -21.42 -6.15
C ALA A 362 -3.75 -22.71 -5.85
N GLN A 363 -5.08 -22.61 -5.67
CA GLN A 363 -5.96 -23.77 -5.47
C GLN A 363 -5.93 -24.77 -6.65
N ARG A 364 -5.88 -24.29 -7.91
CA ARG A 364 -5.81 -25.16 -9.10
C ARG A 364 -4.45 -25.85 -9.25
N ASN A 365 -3.37 -25.14 -8.94
CA ASN A 365 -1.99 -25.64 -9.12
C ASN A 365 -1.41 -26.28 -7.85
N SER A 366 -2.17 -26.37 -6.76
CA SER A 366 -1.72 -26.85 -5.44
C SER A 366 -0.51 -26.09 -4.89
N LEU A 367 -0.47 -24.77 -5.10
CA LEU A 367 0.57 -23.88 -4.57
C LEU A 367 0.23 -23.46 -3.14
N ASP A 368 1.27 -23.33 -2.31
CA ASP A 368 1.15 -22.79 -0.96
C ASP A 368 1.17 -21.25 -1.01
N VAL A 369 0.19 -20.62 -0.35
CA VAL A 369 0.05 -19.15 -0.27
C VAL A 369 -0.38 -18.74 1.12
N ASP A 370 0.31 -17.78 1.72
CA ASP A 370 0.14 -17.43 3.14
C ASP A 370 -1.02 -16.44 3.31
N VAL A 371 -2.25 -17.00 3.36
CA VAL A 371 -3.50 -16.23 3.49
C VAL A 371 -3.59 -15.49 4.83
N ASP A 372 -2.98 -16.03 5.88
CA ASP A 372 -2.99 -15.41 7.22
C ASP A 372 -2.00 -14.22 7.30
N LEU A 373 -0.81 -14.33 6.68
CA LEU A 373 0.10 -13.19 6.51
C LEU A 373 -0.45 -12.14 5.54
N ALA A 374 -1.14 -12.57 4.48
CA ALA A 374 -1.88 -11.68 3.58
C ALA A 374 -2.97 -10.89 4.32
N LEU A 375 -3.71 -11.53 5.24
CA LEU A 375 -4.68 -10.86 6.12
C LEU A 375 -3.96 -9.87 7.06
N GLY A 376 -2.77 -10.21 7.54
CA GLY A 376 -1.87 -9.31 8.27
C GLY A 376 -1.54 -8.04 7.49
N PHE A 377 -1.11 -8.16 6.22
CA PHE A 377 -0.85 -7.00 5.36
C PHE A 377 -2.12 -6.20 5.05
N ALA A 378 -3.21 -6.84 4.63
CA ALA A 378 -4.47 -6.17 4.33
C ALA A 378 -4.99 -5.37 5.54
N SER A 379 -4.89 -5.94 6.75
CA SER A 379 -5.27 -5.26 8.00
C SER A 379 -4.32 -4.11 8.37
N HIS A 380 -3.01 -4.28 8.17
CA HIS A 380 -1.99 -3.26 8.44
C HIS A 380 -2.18 -1.97 7.62
N TYR A 381 -2.69 -2.10 6.39
CA TYR A 381 -2.96 -1.00 5.45
C TYR A 381 -4.46 -0.68 5.27
N GLY A 382 -5.33 -1.21 6.13
CA GLY A 382 -6.76 -0.86 6.17
C GLY A 382 -7.61 -1.33 4.98
N LYS A 383 -7.18 -2.36 4.26
CA LYS A 383 -7.81 -2.84 3.01
C LYS A 383 -9.03 -3.75 3.30
N ILE A 384 -10.08 -3.19 3.90
CA ILE A 384 -11.25 -3.95 4.42
C ILE A 384 -11.82 -4.96 3.41
N GLY A 385 -12.13 -4.54 2.17
CA GLY A 385 -12.69 -5.45 1.16
C GLY A 385 -11.74 -6.59 0.74
N THR A 386 -10.44 -6.41 0.94
CA THR A 386 -9.43 -7.46 0.72
C THR A 386 -9.35 -8.41 1.91
N MET A 387 -9.49 -7.90 3.14
CA MET A 387 -9.65 -8.73 4.34
C MET A 387 -10.92 -9.61 4.26
N GLU A 388 -12.00 -9.10 3.66
CA GLU A 388 -13.24 -9.84 3.41
C GLU A 388 -13.01 -10.99 2.44
N CYS A 389 -12.37 -10.76 1.29
CA CYS A 389 -11.97 -11.82 0.36
C CYS A 389 -11.05 -12.87 1.00
N LEU A 390 -10.04 -12.45 1.78
CA LEU A 390 -9.09 -13.36 2.42
C LEU A 390 -9.74 -14.27 3.47
N VAL A 391 -10.76 -13.78 4.19
CA VAL A 391 -11.50 -14.60 5.16
C VAL A 391 -12.58 -15.47 4.50
N GLU A 392 -13.31 -14.96 3.50
CA GLU A 392 -14.45 -15.67 2.92
C GLU A 392 -14.09 -16.61 1.76
N GLU A 393 -13.05 -16.29 1.00
CA GLU A 393 -12.61 -17.09 -0.16
C GLU A 393 -11.24 -17.73 0.10
N GLY A 394 -10.37 -17.05 0.83
CA GLY A 394 -9.07 -17.56 1.28
C GLY A 394 -9.13 -18.45 2.53
N ASN A 395 -10.22 -18.39 3.30
CA ASN A 395 -10.40 -19.10 4.58
C ASN A 395 -9.34 -18.75 5.66
N ALA A 396 -8.85 -17.50 5.70
CA ALA A 396 -7.94 -17.04 6.75
C ALA A 396 -8.55 -17.16 8.16
N MET A 397 -7.75 -17.58 9.15
CA MET A 397 -8.18 -17.94 10.51
C MET A 397 -7.39 -17.22 11.62
N ALA A 398 -6.19 -16.71 11.34
CA ALA A 398 -5.28 -16.17 12.36
C ALA A 398 -5.56 -14.70 12.71
N PHE A 399 -6.75 -14.39 13.23
CA PHE A 399 -7.18 -13.00 13.48
C PHE A 399 -6.35 -12.26 14.55
N LEU A 400 -5.72 -12.97 15.50
CA LEU A 400 -4.99 -12.39 16.63
C LEU A 400 -3.91 -11.36 16.21
N GLY A 401 -2.97 -11.75 15.36
CA GLY A 401 -1.86 -10.88 14.93
C GLY A 401 -2.32 -9.63 14.17
N PRO A 402 -3.16 -9.77 13.14
CA PRO A 402 -3.81 -8.65 12.43
C PRO A 402 -4.58 -7.71 13.37
N LEU A 403 -5.39 -8.23 14.29
CA LEU A 403 -6.15 -7.44 15.25
C LEU A 403 -5.25 -6.69 16.24
N MET A 404 -4.23 -7.35 16.81
CA MET A 404 -3.27 -6.69 17.70
C MET A 404 -2.55 -5.55 16.97
N ARG A 405 -2.07 -5.78 15.73
CA ARG A 405 -1.41 -4.74 14.92
C ARG A 405 -2.32 -3.54 14.61
N ALA A 406 -3.60 -3.80 14.37
CA ALA A 406 -4.59 -2.75 14.17
C ALA A 406 -4.85 -1.95 15.46
N ALA A 407 -4.84 -2.63 16.61
CA ALA A 407 -5.01 -2.01 17.92
C ALA A 407 -3.80 -1.16 18.34
N GLU A 408 -2.55 -1.66 18.19
CA GLU A 408 -1.28 -0.92 18.36
C GLU A 408 -1.28 0.40 17.58
N ARG A 409 -1.80 0.37 16.34
CA ARG A 409 -1.80 1.51 15.41
C ARG A 409 -2.98 2.46 15.51
N GLY A 410 -3.97 2.21 16.37
CA GLY A 410 -5.14 3.07 16.47
C GLY A 410 -6.15 2.91 15.32
N CYS A 411 -6.09 1.81 14.55
CA CYS A 411 -6.89 1.63 13.33
C CYS A 411 -8.33 1.18 13.63
N MET A 412 -9.16 2.13 14.09
CA MET A 412 -10.54 1.89 14.54
C MET A 412 -11.40 1.10 13.54
N GLN A 413 -11.27 1.36 12.23
CA GLN A 413 -12.08 0.68 11.21
C GLN A 413 -11.79 -0.83 11.15
N VAL A 414 -10.51 -1.20 11.20
CA VAL A 414 -10.05 -2.60 11.18
C VAL A 414 -10.39 -3.32 12.49
N VAL A 415 -10.20 -2.66 13.64
CA VAL A 415 -10.61 -3.21 14.95
C VAL A 415 -12.12 -3.46 15.00
N GLN A 416 -12.95 -2.50 14.55
CA GLN A 416 -14.39 -2.68 14.47
C GLN A 416 -14.81 -3.82 13.54
N TRP A 417 -14.08 -4.06 12.46
CA TRP A 417 -14.34 -5.16 11.52
C TRP A 417 -14.09 -6.52 12.19
N PHE A 418 -12.95 -6.69 12.86
CA PHE A 418 -12.61 -7.90 13.61
C PHE A 418 -13.58 -8.18 14.77
N VAL A 419 -13.98 -7.15 15.53
CA VAL A 419 -14.99 -7.29 16.58
C VAL A 419 -16.34 -7.76 16.01
N LYS A 420 -16.78 -7.20 14.88
CA LYS A 420 -18.03 -7.62 14.19
C LYS A 420 -17.97 -9.04 13.63
N ARG A 421 -16.78 -9.54 13.25
CA ARG A 421 -16.54 -10.94 12.83
C ARG A 421 -16.58 -11.94 13.99
N GLY A 422 -16.59 -11.49 15.26
CA GLY A 422 -16.66 -12.37 16.43
C GLY A 422 -15.33 -12.99 16.83
N CYS A 423 -14.27 -12.17 16.97
CA CYS A 423 -13.00 -12.59 17.55
C CYS A 423 -13.18 -13.17 18.97
N ARG A 424 -12.30 -14.10 19.35
CA ARG A 424 -12.34 -14.82 20.63
C ARG A 424 -11.99 -13.91 21.80
N ASP A 425 -12.54 -14.19 22.97
CA ASP A 425 -12.36 -13.41 24.21
C ASP A 425 -10.89 -13.07 24.52
N MET A 426 -9.97 -14.04 24.32
CA MET A 426 -8.54 -13.87 24.52
C MET A 426 -7.89 -12.95 23.46
N GLU A 427 -8.38 -12.98 22.22
CA GLU A 427 -7.90 -12.10 21.14
C GLU A 427 -8.32 -10.66 21.40
N LEU A 428 -9.55 -10.46 21.88
CA LEU A 428 -10.05 -9.15 22.33
C LEU A 428 -9.26 -8.64 23.54
N CYS A 429 -8.91 -9.51 24.50
CA CYS A 429 -8.10 -9.15 25.67
C CYS A 429 -6.65 -8.77 25.29
N LEU A 430 -6.02 -9.49 24.37
CA LEU A 430 -4.68 -9.17 23.87
C LEU A 430 -4.68 -7.90 23.01
N ALA A 431 -5.74 -7.67 22.22
CA ALA A 431 -5.93 -6.43 21.47
C ALA A 431 -6.16 -5.21 22.38
N LEU A 432 -6.93 -5.37 23.47
CA LEU A 432 -7.09 -4.35 24.50
C LEU A 432 -5.73 -4.03 25.13
N THR A 433 -4.98 -5.05 25.54
CA THR A 433 -3.62 -4.90 26.11
C THR A 433 -2.69 -4.14 25.15
N ALA A 434 -2.73 -4.47 23.86
CA ALA A 434 -1.92 -3.80 22.83
C ALA A 434 -2.32 -2.33 22.60
N ALA A 435 -3.62 -2.03 22.60
CA ALA A 435 -4.13 -0.65 22.58
C ALA A 435 -3.71 0.13 23.84
N THR A 436 -3.74 -0.50 25.01
CA THR A 436 -3.30 0.07 26.28
C THR A 436 -1.80 0.35 26.30
N SER A 437 -0.94 -0.55 25.77
CA SER A 437 0.50 -0.28 25.65
C SER A 437 0.82 0.87 24.71
N SER A 438 0.12 0.98 23.57
CA SER A 438 0.38 2.06 22.60
C SER A 438 -0.38 3.36 22.91
N SER A 439 -0.94 3.49 24.11
CA SER A 439 -1.80 4.61 24.55
C SER A 439 -2.92 4.98 23.56
N GLN A 440 -3.44 4.00 22.84
CA GLN A 440 -4.53 4.13 21.87
C GLN A 440 -5.88 4.17 22.59
N VAL A 441 -6.08 5.17 23.44
CA VAL A 441 -7.22 5.32 24.37
C VAL A 441 -8.57 5.13 23.67
N ALA A 442 -8.74 5.65 22.45
CA ALA A 442 -9.98 5.47 21.68
C ALA A 442 -10.26 4.01 21.30
N ILE A 443 -9.22 3.21 21.01
CA ILE A 443 -9.35 1.77 20.75
C ILE A 443 -9.60 1.02 22.05
N ALA A 444 -8.86 1.34 23.12
CA ALA A 444 -9.05 0.70 24.42
C ALA A 444 -10.48 0.93 24.97
N ALA A 445 -11.01 2.14 24.81
CA ALA A 445 -12.39 2.48 25.17
C ALA A 445 -13.44 1.73 24.33
N TYR A 446 -13.14 1.42 23.06
CA TYR A 446 -14.02 0.63 22.21
C TYR A 446 -13.94 -0.88 22.53
N LEU A 447 -12.74 -1.40 22.83
CA LEU A 447 -12.53 -2.82 23.11
C LEU A 447 -12.96 -3.24 24.52
N LEU A 448 -12.80 -2.39 25.53
CA LEU A 448 -13.07 -2.73 26.93
C LEU A 448 -14.49 -3.31 27.17
N PRO A 449 -15.59 -2.76 26.63
CA PRO A 449 -16.93 -3.34 26.78
C PRO A 449 -17.15 -4.68 26.05
N HIS A 450 -16.22 -5.08 25.17
CA HIS A 450 -16.28 -6.33 24.42
C HIS A 450 -15.45 -7.47 25.03
N VAL A 451 -14.52 -7.18 25.97
CA VAL A 451 -13.77 -8.24 26.68
C VAL A 451 -14.59 -8.74 27.88
N PRO A 452 -14.82 -10.06 28.03
CA PRO A 452 -15.59 -10.57 29.17
C PRO A 452 -14.93 -10.30 30.52
N GLN A 453 -15.73 -9.85 31.50
CA GLN A 453 -15.25 -9.41 32.81
C GLN A 453 -14.42 -10.46 33.56
N HIS A 454 -14.70 -11.75 33.34
CA HIS A 454 -13.96 -12.86 33.97
C HIS A 454 -12.55 -13.02 33.41
N VAL A 455 -12.32 -12.68 32.13
CA VAL A 455 -10.99 -12.66 31.50
C VAL A 455 -10.19 -11.46 32.01
N LEU A 456 -10.82 -10.28 32.05
CA LEU A 456 -10.21 -9.06 32.61
C LEU A 456 -9.77 -9.24 34.06
N ALA A 457 -10.57 -9.92 34.89
CA ALA A 457 -10.20 -10.23 36.27
C ALA A 457 -9.05 -11.25 36.36
N ALA A 458 -9.12 -12.33 35.57
CA ALA A 458 -8.13 -13.42 35.60
C ALA A 458 -6.74 -13.03 35.07
N LEU A 459 -6.65 -12.03 34.19
CA LEU A 459 -5.40 -11.52 33.59
C LEU A 459 -5.07 -10.08 34.05
N SER A 460 -5.69 -9.63 35.14
CA SER A 460 -5.67 -8.22 35.57
C SER A 460 -4.27 -7.66 35.84
N ILE A 461 -3.35 -8.49 36.35
CA ILE A 461 -1.96 -8.12 36.61
C ILE A 461 -1.16 -8.15 35.30
N GLU A 462 -1.37 -9.18 34.50
CA GLU A 462 -0.67 -9.47 33.24
C GLU A 462 -0.94 -8.38 32.19
N ILE A 463 -2.20 -7.93 32.07
CA ILE A 463 -2.60 -6.82 31.19
C ILE A 463 -1.82 -5.55 31.53
N LEU A 464 -1.75 -5.19 32.82
CA LEU A 464 -1.06 -3.97 33.26
C LEU A 464 0.46 -4.09 33.14
N LYS A 465 1.05 -5.23 33.50
CA LYS A 465 2.48 -5.51 33.31
C LYS A 465 2.88 -5.38 31.83
N ALA A 466 2.18 -6.08 30.94
CA ALA A 466 2.47 -6.09 29.51
C ALA A 466 2.20 -4.72 28.85
N ALA A 467 1.20 -3.97 29.33
CA ALA A 467 0.95 -2.60 28.90
C ALA A 467 2.10 -1.65 29.29
N GLY A 468 2.63 -1.77 30.51
CA GLY A 468 3.79 -1.00 30.97
C GLY A 468 5.09 -1.34 30.23
N GLU A 469 5.37 -2.64 30.04
CA GLU A 469 6.55 -3.12 29.29
C GLU A 469 6.61 -2.55 27.86
N ARG A 470 5.44 -2.47 27.18
CA ARG A 470 5.33 -1.99 25.79
C ARG A 470 4.92 -0.51 25.67
N SER A 471 4.94 0.24 26.77
CA SER A 471 4.43 1.61 26.87
C SER A 471 5.11 2.66 25.98
N GLY A 472 6.34 2.40 25.51
CA GLY A 472 7.12 3.35 24.72
C GLY A 472 7.41 4.69 25.41
N GLY A 473 7.19 4.78 26.74
CA GLY A 473 7.32 6.02 27.52
C GLY A 473 6.01 6.77 27.81
N SER A 474 4.85 6.27 27.37
CA SER A 474 3.53 6.82 27.75
C SER A 474 2.70 5.77 28.51
N LEU A 475 2.25 6.12 29.72
CA LEU A 475 1.34 5.31 30.52
C LEU A 475 -0.10 5.82 30.47
N ASP A 476 -0.45 6.68 29.49
CA ASP A 476 -1.79 7.25 29.34
C ASP A 476 -2.86 6.19 29.09
N GLY A 477 -2.54 5.12 28.34
CA GLY A 477 -3.42 3.96 28.17
C GLY A 477 -3.66 3.19 29.46
N VAL A 478 -2.62 3.04 30.31
CA VAL A 478 -2.72 2.40 31.63
C VAL A 478 -3.56 3.26 32.59
N ALA A 479 -3.32 4.58 32.59
CA ALA A 479 -4.11 5.54 33.36
C ALA A 479 -5.60 5.48 32.97
N PHE A 480 -5.89 5.46 31.67
CA PHE A 480 -7.24 5.32 31.13
C PHE A 480 -7.92 4.01 31.57
N LEU A 481 -7.20 2.87 31.53
CA LEU A 481 -7.76 1.57 31.89
C LEU A 481 -8.14 1.51 33.38
N LEU A 482 -7.30 2.09 34.26
CA LEU A 482 -7.58 2.23 35.69
C LEU A 482 -8.74 3.20 35.95
N GLN A 483 -8.73 4.38 35.31
CA GLN A 483 -9.83 5.37 35.37
C GLN A 483 -11.17 4.78 34.92
N SER A 484 -11.15 3.86 33.96
CA SER A 484 -12.36 3.19 33.43
C SER A 484 -12.93 2.11 34.35
N ASN A 485 -12.31 1.81 35.51
CA ASN A 485 -12.70 0.73 36.40
C ASN A 485 -12.81 -0.62 35.66
N PHE A 486 -11.76 -1.02 34.93
CA PHE A 486 -11.80 -2.16 34.01
C PHE A 486 -12.20 -3.51 34.63
N LEU A 487 -12.14 -3.66 35.96
CA LEU A 487 -12.59 -4.86 36.67
C LEU A 487 -14.07 -4.83 37.10
N GLY A 488 -14.79 -3.74 36.84
CA GLY A 488 -16.16 -3.52 37.31
C GLY A 488 -16.27 -3.20 38.81
N ASP A 489 -15.31 -3.68 39.62
CA ASP A 489 -15.17 -3.37 41.04
C ASP A 489 -14.02 -2.36 41.30
N PRO A 490 -14.31 -1.19 41.90
CA PRO A 490 -13.30 -0.24 42.34
C PRO A 490 -12.26 -0.84 43.30
N LEU A 491 -12.67 -1.72 44.23
CA LEU A 491 -11.75 -2.32 45.21
C LEU A 491 -10.73 -3.22 44.51
N ALA A 492 -11.18 -4.12 43.64
CA ALA A 492 -10.30 -4.93 42.80
C ALA A 492 -9.37 -4.08 41.93
N THR A 493 -9.88 -3.04 41.24
CA THR A 493 -9.08 -2.19 40.35
C THR A 493 -7.94 -1.50 41.11
N TYR A 494 -8.19 -0.92 42.29
CA TYR A 494 -7.11 -0.35 43.12
C TYR A 494 -6.19 -1.44 43.71
N ALA A 495 -6.73 -2.58 44.17
CA ALA A 495 -5.94 -3.64 44.78
C ALA A 495 -4.92 -4.26 43.80
N VAL A 496 -5.25 -4.36 42.51
CA VAL A 496 -4.32 -4.82 41.47
C VAL A 496 -3.19 -3.80 41.27
N ALA A 497 -3.50 -2.51 41.14
CA ALA A 497 -2.48 -1.45 41.04
C ALA A 497 -1.54 -1.42 42.25
N ASP A 498 -2.11 -1.52 43.45
CA ASP A 498 -1.42 -1.54 44.75
C ASP A 498 -0.62 -2.85 45.00
N THR A 499 -0.95 -3.93 44.26
CA THR A 499 -0.16 -5.17 44.23
C THR A 499 1.06 -5.03 43.33
N ILE A 500 0.91 -4.42 42.15
CA ILE A 500 2.03 -4.20 41.21
C ILE A 500 3.00 -3.15 41.76
N SER A 501 2.51 -2.07 42.38
CA SER A 501 3.38 -1.02 42.94
C SER A 501 4.27 -1.48 44.10
N ARG A 502 3.86 -2.54 44.83
CA ARG A 502 4.63 -3.17 45.91
C ARG A 502 5.36 -4.44 45.45
N SER A 503 5.53 -4.63 44.14
CA SER A 503 6.15 -5.82 43.59
C SER A 503 7.67 -5.68 43.46
N ASP A 504 8.39 -6.52 44.21
CA ASP A 504 9.84 -6.76 44.07
C ASP A 504 10.18 -7.62 42.83
N ASP A 505 9.21 -7.85 41.94
CA ASP A 505 9.34 -8.68 40.74
C ASP A 505 10.00 -7.88 39.60
N ASP A 506 11.20 -8.28 39.21
CA ASP A 506 11.99 -7.67 38.12
C ASP A 506 11.30 -7.72 36.74
N THR A 507 10.20 -8.48 36.57
CA THR A 507 9.38 -8.44 35.35
C THR A 507 8.45 -7.22 35.26
N VAL A 508 8.35 -6.41 36.32
CA VAL A 508 7.59 -5.15 36.31
C VAL A 508 8.49 -4.01 35.82
N ALA A 509 8.13 -3.40 34.70
CA ALA A 509 8.81 -2.21 34.19
C ALA A 509 8.87 -1.11 35.29
N PRO A 510 10.04 -0.53 35.58
CA PRO A 510 10.20 0.39 36.71
C PRO A 510 9.32 1.64 36.56
N GLU A 511 9.13 2.14 35.34
CA GLU A 511 8.26 3.28 35.04
C GLU A 511 6.80 2.99 35.40
N LEU A 512 6.33 1.75 35.18
CA LEU A 512 5.00 1.30 35.58
C LEU A 512 4.90 1.20 37.11
N ARG A 513 5.90 0.59 37.77
CA ARG A 513 5.90 0.44 39.23
C ARG A 513 5.88 1.81 39.92
N ASP A 514 6.71 2.74 39.47
CA ASP A 514 6.82 4.08 40.04
C ASP A 514 5.54 4.90 39.79
N PHE A 515 4.98 4.86 38.57
CA PHE A 515 3.68 5.47 38.26
C PHE A 515 2.55 4.94 39.15
N LEU A 516 2.43 3.61 39.30
CA LEU A 516 1.41 3.01 40.16
C LEU A 516 1.65 3.33 41.64
N HIS A 517 2.91 3.34 42.08
CA HIS A 517 3.29 3.72 43.44
C HIS A 517 2.93 5.17 43.76
N GLU A 518 3.22 6.13 42.87
CA GLU A 518 2.92 7.56 43.06
C GLU A 518 1.43 7.90 42.91
N GLN A 519 0.70 7.25 41.99
CA GLN A 519 -0.67 7.65 41.62
C GLN A 519 -1.77 6.72 42.13
N TRP A 520 -1.56 5.40 42.15
CA TRP A 520 -2.64 4.40 42.23
C TRP A 520 -2.57 3.43 43.43
N SER A 521 -1.51 3.49 44.22
CA SER A 521 -1.29 2.66 45.41
C SER A 521 -2.03 3.17 46.67
N GLU A 522 -2.04 2.37 47.73
CA GLU A 522 -2.45 2.81 49.06
C GLU A 522 -1.51 3.92 49.61
N ALA A 523 -0.22 3.84 49.29
CA ALA A 523 0.75 4.88 49.65
C ALA A 523 0.44 6.22 48.95
N ALA A 524 -0.02 6.19 47.70
CA ALA A 524 -0.51 7.36 46.96
C ALA A 524 -1.72 8.00 47.66
N PHE A 525 -2.67 7.19 48.15
CA PHE A 525 -3.83 7.68 48.91
C PHE A 525 -3.42 8.40 50.20
N ILE A 526 -2.50 7.81 50.97
CA ILE A 526 -1.98 8.40 52.22
C ILE A 526 -1.18 9.69 51.92
N ASN A 527 -0.39 9.71 50.85
CA ASN A 527 0.32 10.90 50.38
C ASN A 527 -0.68 12.01 49.97
N GLY A 528 -1.74 11.67 49.25
CA GLY A 528 -2.83 12.59 48.89
C GLY A 528 -3.53 13.21 50.11
N LEU A 529 -3.86 12.40 51.13
CA LEU A 529 -4.40 12.90 52.40
C LEU A 529 -3.44 13.91 53.07
N ASN A 530 -2.16 13.57 53.16
CA ASN A 530 -1.13 14.44 53.76
C ASN A 530 -0.97 15.75 52.97
N GLN A 531 -0.98 15.70 51.64
CA GLN A 531 -0.96 16.88 50.77
C GLN A 531 -2.19 17.77 51.00
N GLY A 532 -3.39 17.18 51.09
CA GLY A 532 -4.62 17.90 51.44
C GLY A 532 -4.57 18.58 52.82
N GLN A 533 -3.96 17.93 53.81
CA GLN A 533 -3.79 18.49 55.16
C GLN A 533 -2.79 19.65 55.20
N VAL A 534 -1.66 19.52 54.49
CA VAL A 534 -0.67 20.59 54.34
C VAL A 534 -1.27 21.78 53.59
N HIS A 535 -2.02 21.53 52.50
CA HIS A 535 -2.74 22.56 51.75
C HIS A 535 -3.76 23.31 52.62
N TYR A 536 -4.59 22.58 53.38
CA TYR A 536 -5.53 23.19 54.32
C TYR A 536 -4.82 24.01 55.42
N TYR A 537 -3.70 23.51 55.97
CA TYR A 537 -2.92 24.26 56.96
C TYR A 537 -2.37 25.55 56.35
N ASN A 538 -1.78 25.50 55.16
CA ASN A 538 -1.27 26.66 54.44
C ASN A 538 -2.39 27.68 54.15
N LEU A 539 -3.55 27.23 53.67
CA LEU A 539 -4.74 28.06 53.46
C LEU A 539 -5.17 28.77 54.76
N ILE A 540 -5.26 28.05 55.88
CA ILE A 540 -5.65 28.61 57.17
C ILE A 540 -4.59 29.57 57.72
N SER A 541 -3.29 29.31 57.50
CA SER A 541 -2.21 30.24 57.85
C SER A 541 -2.27 31.52 57.01
N ILE A 542 -2.56 31.41 55.71
CA ILE A 542 -2.77 32.56 54.81
C ILE A 542 -4.01 33.36 55.26
N LEU A 543 -5.12 32.70 55.58
CA LEU A 543 -6.34 33.35 56.05
C LEU A 543 -6.19 34.01 57.44
N LYS A 544 -5.39 33.46 58.35
CA LYS A 544 -5.23 34.02 59.71
C LYS A 544 -4.11 35.04 59.84
N TRP A 545 -3.02 34.88 59.10
CA TRP A 545 -1.77 35.64 59.28
C TRP A 545 -1.21 36.24 57.99
N GLY A 546 -1.76 35.90 56.83
CA GLY A 546 -1.29 36.38 55.53
C GLY A 546 -1.65 37.85 55.28
N ARG A 547 -0.64 38.69 55.07
CA ARG A 547 -0.81 40.12 54.76
C ARG A 547 -1.10 40.36 53.27
N SER A 548 -2.18 39.77 52.78
CA SER A 548 -2.66 39.99 51.40
C SER A 548 -3.40 41.34 51.29
N PRO A 549 -3.12 42.18 50.28
CA PRO A 549 -3.89 43.40 50.02
C PRO A 549 -5.37 43.16 49.72
N ILE A 550 -5.75 41.91 49.41
CA ILE A 550 -7.12 41.49 49.07
C ILE A 550 -7.91 41.06 50.33
N CYS A 551 -7.26 40.95 51.50
CA CYS A 551 -7.87 40.53 52.78
C CYS A 551 -8.78 39.31 52.63
N LEU A 552 -8.20 38.14 52.35
CA LEU A 552 -8.93 36.91 52.02
C LEU A 552 -9.93 36.43 53.10
N THR A 553 -9.84 36.95 54.32
CA THR A 553 -10.85 36.84 55.38
C THR A 553 -12.22 37.41 54.99
N ASP A 554 -12.22 38.51 54.24
CA ASP A 554 -13.37 39.38 54.04
C ASP A 554 -14.23 38.90 52.85
N LEU A 555 -13.71 37.93 52.09
CA LEU A 555 -14.41 37.28 50.99
C LEU A 555 -15.53 36.34 51.49
N PRO A 556 -16.67 36.29 50.78
CA PRO A 556 -17.73 35.30 51.02
C PRO A 556 -17.22 33.85 51.06
N GLY A 557 -17.87 33.02 51.90
CA GLY A 557 -17.51 31.61 52.10
C GLY A 557 -17.22 30.84 50.80
N PRO A 558 -18.14 30.78 49.82
CA PRO A 558 -17.94 30.08 48.56
C PRO A 558 -16.74 30.57 47.73
N LEU A 559 -16.41 31.87 47.79
CA LEU A 559 -15.24 32.40 47.09
C LEU A 559 -13.92 32.00 47.77
N ARG A 560 -13.92 31.88 49.11
CA ARG A 560 -12.76 31.32 49.85
C ARG A 560 -12.58 29.83 49.56
N VAL A 561 -13.68 29.07 49.41
CA VAL A 561 -13.63 27.66 48.98
C VAL A 561 -13.14 27.54 47.53
N ALA A 562 -13.60 28.40 46.62
CA ALA A 562 -13.13 28.42 45.24
C ALA A 562 -11.63 28.71 45.13
N ILE A 563 -11.12 29.73 45.84
CA ILE A 563 -9.68 30.03 45.89
C ILE A 563 -8.87 28.85 46.45
N ALA A 564 -9.45 28.09 47.40
CA ALA A 564 -8.79 26.93 48.00
C ALA A 564 -8.78 25.67 47.10
N TYR A 565 -9.90 25.34 46.46
CA TYR A 565 -10.12 24.00 45.89
C TYR A 565 -10.58 23.96 44.43
N LEU A 566 -10.79 25.11 43.76
CA LEU A 566 -11.06 25.12 42.31
C LEU A 566 -9.94 24.46 41.47
N PRO A 567 -8.64 24.54 41.80
CA PRO A 567 -7.60 23.79 41.10
C PRO A 567 -7.80 22.28 41.21
N LEU A 568 -7.94 21.74 42.44
CA LEU A 568 -8.21 20.32 42.69
C LEU A 568 -9.48 19.83 42.00
N TYR A 569 -10.57 20.62 42.05
CA TYR A 569 -11.80 20.33 41.33
C TYR A 569 -11.55 20.19 39.82
N ARG A 570 -10.86 21.16 39.21
CA ARG A 570 -10.52 21.13 37.77
C ARG A 570 -9.59 19.98 37.40
N GLU A 571 -8.63 19.62 38.26
CA GLU A 571 -7.75 18.47 38.04
C GLU A 571 -8.51 17.14 38.08
N CYS A 572 -9.42 16.96 39.05
CA CYS A 572 -10.27 15.77 39.12
C CYS A 572 -11.29 15.69 37.97
N VAL A 573 -11.91 16.81 37.57
CA VAL A 573 -12.80 16.86 36.40
C VAL A 573 -12.03 16.57 35.11
N LYS A 574 -10.78 17.05 34.98
CA LYS A 574 -9.90 16.75 33.85
C LYS A 574 -9.46 15.28 33.83
N ALA A 575 -9.21 14.68 34.99
CA ALA A 575 -8.88 13.25 35.11
C ALA A 575 -10.06 12.36 34.68
N GLY A 576 -11.28 12.75 35.06
CA GLY A 576 -12.52 12.12 34.57
C GLY A 576 -12.66 10.63 34.95
N GLY A 577 -13.31 9.87 34.09
CA GLY A 577 -13.53 8.44 34.25
C GLY A 577 -14.51 8.05 35.37
N CYS A 578 -14.48 6.77 35.72
CA CYS A 578 -15.20 6.20 36.86
C CYS A 578 -14.37 6.29 38.16
N LEU A 579 -13.04 6.18 38.06
CA LEU A 579 -12.10 6.26 39.17
C LEU A 579 -11.08 7.38 38.98
N LEU A 580 -10.82 8.13 40.06
CA LEU A 580 -9.70 9.06 40.15
C LEU A 580 -8.44 8.31 40.61
N SER A 581 -7.25 8.88 40.37
CA SER A 581 -6.03 8.35 40.99
C SER A 581 -6.15 8.39 42.52
N GLN A 582 -5.51 7.45 43.22
CA GLN A 582 -5.54 7.41 44.68
C GLN A 582 -4.97 8.69 45.31
N GLN A 583 -3.95 9.32 44.70
CA GLN A 583 -3.43 10.61 45.14
C GLN A 583 -4.51 11.71 45.10
N LEU A 584 -5.18 11.88 43.95
CA LEU A 584 -6.27 12.85 43.81
C LEU A 584 -7.44 12.53 44.77
N ARG A 585 -7.82 11.25 44.86
CA ARG A 585 -8.86 10.78 45.78
C ARG A 585 -8.52 11.08 47.25
N GLY A 586 -7.25 10.94 47.65
CA GLY A 586 -6.77 11.30 48.99
C GLY A 586 -6.92 12.79 49.30
N GLN A 587 -6.47 13.66 48.38
CA GLN A 587 -6.68 15.11 48.52
C GLN A 587 -8.17 15.48 48.59
N LEU A 588 -8.99 14.82 47.77
CA LEU A 588 -10.43 15.05 47.66
C LEU A 588 -11.21 14.63 48.92
N VAL A 589 -10.85 13.49 49.54
CA VAL A 589 -11.41 13.05 50.84
C VAL A 589 -11.10 14.08 51.93
N GLU A 590 -9.86 14.55 52.02
CA GLU A 590 -9.48 15.57 53.01
C GLU A 590 -10.20 16.91 52.75
N ALA A 591 -10.31 17.34 51.49
CA ALA A 591 -11.06 18.54 51.11
C ALA A 591 -12.54 18.46 51.50
N ALA A 592 -13.21 17.35 51.16
CA ALA A 592 -14.61 17.10 51.53
C ALA A 592 -14.80 17.10 53.06
N LYS A 593 -13.90 16.44 53.80
CA LYS A 593 -13.88 16.40 55.27
C LYS A 593 -13.73 17.78 55.90
N ARG A 594 -12.94 18.69 55.31
CA ARG A 594 -12.81 20.09 55.76
C ARG A 594 -14.02 20.97 55.41
N LEU A 595 -14.82 20.57 54.43
CA LEU A 595 -16.09 21.21 54.07
C LEU A 595 -17.31 20.61 54.80
N GLY A 596 -17.11 19.63 55.68
CA GLY A 596 -18.19 19.00 56.46
C GLY A 596 -18.90 17.84 55.75
N GLY A 597 -18.33 17.32 54.67
CA GLY A 597 -18.78 16.09 54.02
C GLY A 597 -18.55 14.83 54.87
N VAL A 598 -19.26 13.77 54.53
CA VAL A 598 -19.14 12.44 55.16
C VAL A 598 -17.87 11.74 54.64
N GLU A 599 -17.27 10.86 55.45
CA GLU A 599 -16.17 10.00 55.00
C GLU A 599 -16.70 8.97 53.98
N ALA A 600 -16.32 9.14 52.72
CA ALA A 600 -16.82 8.34 51.60
C ALA A 600 -16.03 7.03 51.40
N ALA A 601 -16.72 6.02 50.90
CA ALA A 601 -16.20 4.68 50.64
C ALA A 601 -15.25 4.62 49.42
N VAL A 602 -14.74 3.42 49.12
CA VAL A 602 -13.95 3.18 47.91
C VAL A 602 -14.87 3.21 46.68
N GLY A 603 -14.44 3.91 45.62
CA GLY A 603 -15.22 4.12 44.39
C GLY A 603 -16.02 5.42 44.33
N GLN A 604 -16.34 6.06 45.47
CA GLN A 604 -17.23 7.25 45.53
C GLN A 604 -16.56 8.59 45.10
N GLY A 605 -15.70 8.57 44.07
CA GLY A 605 -14.96 9.76 43.61
C GLY A 605 -15.87 10.89 43.11
N GLN A 606 -16.96 10.54 42.42
CA GLN A 606 -17.94 11.51 41.91
C GLN A 606 -18.80 12.12 43.03
N GLU A 607 -19.13 11.36 44.09
CA GLU A 607 -19.85 11.88 45.26
C GLU A 607 -18.99 12.88 46.05
N LEU A 608 -17.69 12.58 46.20
CA LEU A 608 -16.72 13.49 46.80
C LEU A 608 -16.54 14.78 45.99
N LEU A 609 -16.61 14.72 44.65
CA LEU A 609 -16.65 15.91 43.80
C LEU A 609 -17.92 16.73 44.01
N ALA A 610 -19.09 16.08 44.11
CA ALA A 610 -20.36 16.77 44.37
C ALA A 610 -20.37 17.54 45.70
N VAL A 611 -19.65 17.09 46.73
CA VAL A 611 -19.45 17.85 47.99
C VAL A 611 -18.70 19.16 47.76
N LEU A 612 -17.73 19.17 46.84
CA LEU A 612 -17.00 20.39 46.46
C LEU A 612 -17.85 21.30 45.58
N GLU A 613 -18.56 20.75 44.58
CA GLU A 613 -19.46 21.51 43.69
C GLU A 613 -20.52 22.29 44.47
N GLN A 614 -21.13 21.70 45.49
CA GLN A 614 -22.10 22.36 46.37
C GLN A 614 -21.57 23.62 47.07
N HIS A 615 -20.25 23.74 47.25
CA HIS A 615 -19.60 24.87 47.90
C HIS A 615 -18.92 25.84 46.91
N LEU A 616 -18.89 25.50 45.62
CA LEU A 616 -18.32 26.33 44.55
C LEU A 616 -19.40 27.23 43.92
N PRO A 617 -19.08 28.49 43.57
CA PRO A 617 -19.99 29.35 42.80
C PRO A 617 -20.32 28.72 41.43
N PRO A 618 -21.61 28.57 41.04
CA PRO A 618 -21.99 27.85 39.82
C PRO A 618 -21.36 28.37 38.51
N PHE A 619 -21.05 29.67 38.44
CA PHE A 619 -20.39 30.26 37.27
C PHE A 619 -18.92 29.82 37.08
N LEU A 620 -18.33 29.13 38.07
CA LEU A 620 -16.98 28.54 37.99
C LEU A 620 -17.01 27.03 37.66
N LEU A 621 -18.19 26.41 37.60
CA LEU A 621 -18.39 25.00 37.23
C LEU A 621 -18.57 24.80 35.72
N HIS A 622 -18.67 25.89 34.95
CA HIS A 622 -18.98 25.90 33.51
C HIS A 622 -17.97 26.75 32.71
N ALA A 623 -16.74 26.88 33.22
CA ALA A 623 -15.71 27.81 32.73
C ALA A 623 -14.29 27.22 32.84
#